data_AF-A0A5J4ZGL5-F1
#
_entry.id   AF-A0A5J4ZGL5-F1
#
_cell.length_a   1.000
_cell.length_b   1.000
_cell.length_c   1.000
_cell.angle_alpha   90.00
_cell.angle_beta   90.00
_cell.angle_gamma   90.00
#
_symmetry.space_group_name_H-M   'P 1'
#
loop_
_entity.id
_entity.type
_entity.pdbx_description
1 polymer ?
#
loop_
_entity_poly.entity_id
_entity_poly.type
_entity_poly.pdbx_seq_one_letter_code
_entity_poly.pdbx_strand_id
1 'polypeptide(L)'
;MAFRIMQLVPWEILCWTGIRHSPKIWFCWKKSDSGEEVAVSALLGPETFDEEGRFPREALMKICIKKPGLSSILQFDCGVISKGDNGSEFDIRNAYYIESSTHLDFSVYRGPLFSSLDPYLQDELKQYLLARGIGEGLTNFLLHHLHKREQGQYLNWLRKVEAVVTQNE
;
A
#
# COMPACT_ATOMS: atom_id res chain seq x y z
N MET A 1 22.29 4.15 -4.49
CA MET A 1 21.19 5.12 -4.65
C MET A 1 19.95 4.82 -3.78
N ALA A 2 19.91 3.72 -3.02
CA ALA A 2 18.83 3.40 -2.07
C ALA A 2 18.84 4.24 -0.77
N PHE A 3 19.98 4.85 -0.43
CA PHE A 3 20.16 5.59 0.84
C PHE A 3 19.47 6.96 0.88
N ARG A 4 19.10 7.55 -0.26
CA ARG A 4 18.37 8.83 -0.30
C ARG A 4 16.85 8.67 -0.16
N ILE A 5 16.36 7.43 -0.27
CA ILE A 5 14.96 7.03 -0.09
C ILE A 5 14.56 7.10 1.40
N MET A 6 15.55 7.11 2.31
CA MET A 6 15.38 6.94 3.76
C MET A 6 15.11 8.24 4.56
N GLN A 7 15.26 9.43 3.98
CA GLN A 7 15.24 10.68 4.75
C GLN A 7 13.91 11.42 4.80
N LEU A 8 12.93 11.08 3.96
CA LEU A 8 11.78 11.95 3.75
C LEU A 8 10.47 11.45 4.37
N VAL A 9 10.35 10.13 4.56
CA VAL A 9 9.28 9.48 5.30
C VAL A 9 9.92 8.41 6.21
N PRO A 10 9.75 8.49 7.55
CA PRO A 10 10.24 7.46 8.46
C PRO A 10 9.79 6.07 8.01
N TRP A 11 10.72 5.11 7.98
CA TRP A 11 10.46 3.71 7.61
C TRP A 11 9.34 3.09 8.45
N GLU A 12 9.10 3.60 9.66
CA GLU A 12 8.02 3.19 10.57
C GLU A 12 6.60 3.53 10.05
N ILE A 13 6.46 4.54 9.19
CA ILE A 13 5.17 4.93 8.60
C ILE A 13 4.85 4.07 7.37
N LEU A 14 5.90 3.74 6.60
CA LEU A 14 5.80 2.92 5.39
C LEU A 14 5.78 1.41 5.71
N CYS A 15 6.38 1.00 6.82
CA CYS A 15 6.27 -0.37 7.32
C CYS A 15 4.90 -0.55 7.99
N TRP A 16 4.14 -1.53 7.50
CA TRP A 16 3.08 -2.14 8.30
C TRP A 16 3.73 -2.63 9.60
N THR A 17 3.23 -2.16 10.73
CA THR A 17 3.85 -2.28 12.06
C THR A 17 4.47 -3.67 12.29
N GLY A 18 5.77 -3.69 12.61
CA GLY A 18 6.46 -4.89 13.11
C GLY A 18 7.04 -5.86 12.08
N ILE A 19 6.95 -5.59 10.77
CA ILE A 19 7.41 -6.53 9.75
C ILE A 19 8.74 -6.05 9.15
N ARG A 20 9.83 -6.17 9.94
CA ARG A 20 11.17 -5.67 9.57
C ARG A 20 11.78 -6.34 8.32
N HIS A 21 11.25 -7.47 7.86
CA HIS A 21 11.79 -8.20 6.69
C HIS A 21 10.72 -9.04 5.97
N SER A 22 9.58 -8.48 5.60
CA SER A 22 8.71 -9.18 4.63
C SER A 22 9.13 -8.85 3.20
N PRO A 23 9.59 -9.84 2.40
CA PRO A 23 9.87 -9.65 0.97
C PRO A 23 8.61 -9.36 0.12
N LYS A 24 7.46 -9.08 0.76
CA LYS A 24 6.12 -8.99 0.18
C LYS A 24 5.56 -7.57 0.08
N ILE A 25 6.37 -6.53 0.31
CA ILE A 25 5.91 -5.13 0.17
C ILE A 25 6.46 -4.53 -1.13
N TRP A 26 5.59 -3.97 -1.96
CA TRP A 26 5.99 -3.11 -3.09
C TRP A 26 6.06 -1.66 -2.61
N PHE A 27 7.01 -0.89 -3.14
CA PHE A 27 7.22 0.51 -2.77
C PHE A 27 7.54 1.37 -4.00
N CYS A 28 6.89 2.52 -4.09
CA CYS A 28 7.20 3.56 -5.04
C CYS A 28 7.16 4.92 -4.34
N TRP A 29 8.04 5.81 -4.76
CA TRP A 29 8.08 7.19 -4.30
C TRP A 29 8.28 8.11 -5.50
N LYS A 30 7.57 9.23 -5.48
CA LYS A 30 7.77 10.31 -6.43
C LYS A 30 7.73 11.66 -5.74
N LYS A 31 8.44 12.62 -6.34
CA LYS A 31 8.33 14.04 -6.02
C LYS A 31 7.75 14.76 -7.22
N SER A 32 6.68 15.50 -7.00
CA SER A 32 6.02 16.35 -7.99
C SER A 32 6.85 17.62 -8.24
N ASP A 33 6.64 18.27 -9.37
CA ASP A 33 7.25 19.57 -9.70
C ASP A 33 6.83 20.66 -8.70
N SER A 34 5.67 20.50 -8.05
CA SER A 34 5.21 21.34 -6.94
C SER A 34 5.98 21.15 -5.64
N GLY A 35 6.94 20.21 -5.58
CA GLY A 35 7.68 19.84 -4.38
C GLY A 35 6.95 18.90 -3.44
N GLU A 36 5.71 18.50 -3.77
CA GLU A 36 4.94 17.49 -3.05
C GLU A 36 5.53 16.10 -3.23
N GLU A 37 5.65 15.34 -2.13
CA GLU A 37 6.21 14.00 -2.14
C GLU A 37 5.10 12.97 -1.88
N VAL A 38 4.99 11.98 -2.76
CA VAL A 38 3.98 10.93 -2.70
C VAL A 38 4.69 9.58 -2.65
N ALA A 39 4.48 8.85 -1.57
CA ALA A 39 4.94 7.48 -1.40
C ALA A 39 3.75 6.52 -1.42
N VAL A 40 3.89 5.40 -2.12
CA VAL A 40 2.89 4.34 -2.19
C VAL A 40 3.57 3.04 -1.81
N SER A 41 2.98 2.34 -0.85
CA SER A 41 3.40 0.99 -0.47
C SER A 41 2.20 0.04 -0.58
N ALA A 42 2.44 -1.21 -0.93
CA ALA A 42 1.36 -2.16 -1.05
C ALA A 42 1.79 -3.60 -0.78
N LEU A 43 0.83 -4.40 -0.35
CA LEU A 43 0.98 -5.83 -0.12
C LEU A 43 -0.33 -6.56 -0.47
N LEU A 44 -0.22 -7.86 -0.74
CA LEU A 44 -1.40 -8.69 -0.95
C LEU A 44 -2.08 -8.93 0.39
N GLY A 45 -3.39 -8.69 0.41
CA GLY A 45 -4.25 -8.96 1.55
C GLY A 45 -4.36 -10.46 1.86
N PRO A 46 -5.10 -10.81 2.93
CA PRO A 46 -5.39 -12.20 3.24
C PRO A 46 -6.10 -12.89 2.07
N GLU A 47 -6.01 -14.22 2.02
CA GLU A 47 -6.82 -15.01 1.09
C GLU A 47 -8.28 -14.84 1.43
N THR A 48 -9.05 -14.31 0.49
CA THR A 48 -10.51 -14.26 0.55
C THR A 48 -11.05 -15.31 -0.41
N PHE A 49 -11.93 -16.16 0.11
CA PHE A 49 -12.69 -17.13 -0.68
C PHE A 49 -13.97 -16.43 -1.15
N ASP A 50 -14.22 -16.39 -2.46
CA ASP A 50 -15.56 -16.08 -2.96
C ASP A 50 -16.43 -17.34 -3.05
N GLU A 51 -17.75 -17.16 -3.17
CA GLU A 51 -18.71 -18.26 -3.26
C GLU A 51 -18.51 -19.11 -4.53
N GLU A 52 -17.79 -18.58 -5.54
CA GLU A 52 -17.42 -19.28 -6.76
C GLU A 52 -16.08 -20.03 -6.69
N GLY A 53 -15.39 -20.02 -5.53
CA GLY A 53 -14.10 -20.70 -5.35
C GLY A 53 -12.94 -20.03 -6.09
N ARG A 54 -13.10 -18.78 -6.56
CA ARG A 54 -11.96 -17.97 -7.00
C ARG A 54 -11.27 -17.37 -5.78
N PHE A 55 -10.01 -17.01 -5.98
CA PHE A 55 -9.17 -16.33 -5.00
C PHE A 55 -8.95 -14.86 -5.40
N PRO A 56 -10.00 -14.01 -5.44
CA PRO A 56 -9.82 -12.59 -5.72
C PRO A 56 -9.12 -11.96 -4.53
N ARG A 57 -7.79 -11.88 -4.58
CA ARG A 57 -7.01 -11.35 -3.47
C ARG A 57 -6.91 -9.83 -3.62
N GLU A 58 -7.48 -9.10 -2.66
CA GLU A 58 -7.32 -7.65 -2.62
C GLU A 58 -5.86 -7.27 -2.35
N ALA A 59 -5.42 -6.14 -2.88
CA ALA A 59 -4.16 -5.52 -2.47
C ALA A 59 -4.44 -4.42 -1.46
N LEU A 60 -3.75 -4.47 -0.32
CA LEU A 60 -3.74 -3.41 0.67
C LEU A 60 -2.69 -2.39 0.25
N MET A 61 -3.15 -1.17 -0.05
CA MET A 61 -2.32 -0.07 -0.52
C MET A 61 -2.32 1.05 0.52
N LYS A 62 -1.14 1.48 0.95
CA LYS A 62 -0.95 2.65 1.81
C LYS A 62 -0.29 3.76 1.00
N ILE A 63 -0.90 4.94 1.02
CA ILE A 63 -0.41 6.14 0.35
C ILE A 63 -0.03 7.16 1.41
N CYS A 64 1.17 7.72 1.33
CA CYS A 64 1.65 8.79 2.20
C CYS A 64 1.97 10.01 1.35
N ILE A 65 1.42 11.16 1.71
CA ILE A 65 1.59 12.43 1.00
C ILE A 65 2.19 13.45 1.95
N LYS A 66 3.30 14.07 1.55
CA LYS A 66 3.98 15.13 2.27
C LYS A 66 4.01 16.39 1.43
N LYS A 67 3.45 17.47 1.97
CA LYS A 67 3.45 18.78 1.31
C LYS A 67 4.80 19.48 1.49
N PRO A 68 5.23 20.28 0.51
CA PRO A 68 6.46 21.07 0.63
C PRO A 68 6.37 22.04 1.81
N GLY A 69 7.44 22.15 2.59
CA GLY A 69 7.50 23.05 3.75
C GLY A 69 6.74 22.53 4.99
N LEU A 70 5.96 21.46 4.87
CA LEU A 70 5.35 20.78 6.01
C LEU A 70 6.14 19.53 6.36
N SER A 71 6.25 19.28 7.66
CA SER A 71 6.85 18.08 8.20
C SER A 71 5.82 16.96 8.40
N SER A 72 4.52 17.30 8.40
CA SER A 72 3.41 16.38 8.53
C SER A 72 3.13 15.59 7.25
N ILE A 73 2.48 14.44 7.43
CA ILE A 73 2.15 13.47 6.39
C ILE A 73 0.65 13.17 6.46
N LEU A 74 0.01 13.17 5.29
CA LEU A 74 -1.34 12.65 5.12
C LEU A 74 -1.24 11.20 4.62
N GLN A 75 -1.71 10.25 5.42
CA GLN A 75 -1.71 8.82 5.10
C GLN A 75 -3.12 8.39 4.68
N PHE A 76 -3.23 7.56 3.66
CA PHE A 76 -4.46 6.88 3.28
C PHE A 76 -4.22 5.38 3.25
N ASP A 77 -5.11 4.64 3.88
CA ASP A 77 -5.17 3.18 3.78
C ASP A 77 -6.28 2.84 2.79
N CYS A 78 -5.92 2.15 1.72
CA CYS A 78 -6.80 1.81 0.61
C CYS A 78 -6.83 0.30 0.37
N GLY A 79 -8.00 -0.21 -0.01
CA GLY A 79 -8.15 -1.55 -0.58
C GLY A 79 -8.21 -1.44 -2.10
N VAL A 80 -7.53 -2.33 -2.81
CA VAL A 80 -7.55 -2.43 -4.27
C VAL A 80 -8.13 -3.78 -4.66
N ILE A 81 -9.17 -3.77 -5.48
CA ILE A 81 -9.90 -4.97 -5.90
C ILE A 81 -9.90 -5.04 -7.42
N SER A 82 -9.71 -6.25 -7.96
CA SER A 82 -9.89 -6.51 -9.39
C SER A 82 -11.38 -6.64 -9.71
N LYS A 83 -11.86 -5.90 -10.69
CA LYS A 83 -13.22 -6.01 -11.23
C LYS A 83 -13.31 -6.96 -12.43
N GLY A 84 -12.36 -7.90 -12.55
CA GLY A 84 -12.29 -8.81 -13.70
C GLY A 84 -11.95 -8.04 -14.98
N ASP A 85 -12.82 -8.09 -15.98
CA ASP A 85 -12.61 -7.45 -17.29
C ASP A 85 -12.71 -5.91 -17.25
N ASN A 86 -13.29 -5.35 -16.17
CA ASN A 86 -13.49 -3.92 -15.98
C ASN A 86 -12.31 -3.20 -15.28
N GLY A 87 -11.13 -3.81 -15.27
CA GLY A 87 -9.93 -3.25 -14.65
C GLY A 87 -9.92 -3.40 -13.13
N SER A 88 -9.37 -2.42 -12.42
CA SER A 88 -9.32 -2.42 -10.95
C SER A 88 -9.85 -1.13 -10.37
N GLU A 89 -10.43 -1.24 -9.18
CA GLU A 89 -10.89 -0.11 -8.39
C GLU A 89 -10.18 -0.10 -7.04
N PHE A 90 -10.05 1.09 -6.46
CA PHE A 90 -9.64 1.25 -5.07
C PHE A 90 -10.66 2.05 -4.28
N ASP A 91 -10.74 1.71 -2.99
CA ASP A 91 -11.53 2.41 -1.99
C ASP A 91 -10.67 2.81 -0.82
N ILE A 92 -10.96 3.99 -0.26
CA ILE A 92 -10.28 4.52 0.91
C ILE A 92 -10.96 3.94 2.15
N ARG A 93 -10.20 3.25 3.00
CA ARG A 93 -10.67 2.70 4.27
C ARG A 93 -10.49 3.68 5.40
N ASN A 94 -9.32 4.33 5.43
CA ASN A 94 -8.96 5.32 6.44
C ASN A 94 -8.11 6.43 5.84
N ALA A 95 -8.25 7.62 6.40
CA ALA A 95 -7.39 8.76 6.16
C ALA A 95 -6.84 9.24 7.50
N TYR A 96 -5.52 9.39 7.60
CA TYR A 96 -4.84 9.80 8.82
C TYR A 96 -3.95 11.01 8.62
N TYR A 97 -3.95 11.90 9.60
CA TYR A 97 -2.97 12.97 9.71
C TYR A 97 -1.88 12.55 10.68
N ILE A 98 -0.63 12.56 10.22
CA ILE A 98 0.55 12.20 11.01
C ILE A 98 1.42 13.44 11.15
N GLU A 99 1.56 13.92 12.38
CA GLU A 99 2.45 15.02 12.71
C GLU A 99 3.90 14.54 12.84
N SER A 100 4.85 15.39 12.49
CA SER A 100 6.27 15.02 12.34
C SER A 100 7.03 14.65 13.60
N SER A 101 6.49 14.96 14.78
CA SER A 101 7.25 14.99 16.03
C SER A 101 6.97 13.82 16.98
N THR A 102 5.96 13.01 16.72
CA THR A 102 5.51 12.02 17.70
C THR A 102 5.86 10.63 17.19
N HIS A 103 6.59 9.89 18.03
CA HIS A 103 6.47 8.44 18.06
C HIS A 103 4.99 8.06 17.92
N LEU A 104 4.68 6.94 17.26
CA LEU A 104 3.33 6.42 16.98
C LEU A 104 2.56 6.09 18.28
N ASP A 105 2.40 7.07 19.16
CA ASP A 105 1.69 7.02 20.41
C ASP A 105 0.20 7.11 20.10
N PHE A 106 -0.58 6.26 20.78
CA PHE A 106 -2.03 6.20 20.64
C PHE A 106 -2.76 7.49 21.02
N SER A 107 -2.04 8.50 21.54
CA SER A 107 -2.55 9.83 21.90
C SER A 107 -2.66 10.79 20.71
N VAL A 108 -2.03 10.50 19.57
CA VAL A 108 -2.05 11.36 18.39
C VAL A 108 -3.39 11.20 17.66
N TYR A 109 -4.04 12.32 17.34
CA TYR A 109 -5.27 12.33 16.58
C TYR A 109 -5.06 11.68 15.21
N ARG A 110 -5.63 10.48 15.03
CA ARG A 110 -5.57 9.77 13.76
C ARG A 110 -6.55 10.35 12.74
N GLY A 111 -7.69 10.86 13.17
CA GLY A 111 -8.80 11.20 12.27
C GLY A 111 -10.06 10.44 12.63
N PRO A 112 -11.23 10.88 12.14
CA PRO A 112 -12.48 10.18 12.34
C PRO A 112 -12.52 8.90 11.49
N LEU A 113 -13.53 8.05 11.71
CA LEU A 113 -13.80 6.93 10.82
C LEU A 113 -14.12 7.48 9.42
N PHE A 114 -13.51 6.91 8.38
CA PHE A 114 -13.74 7.39 7.01
C PHE A 114 -15.22 7.25 6.61
N SER A 115 -15.87 6.16 7.04
CA SER A 115 -17.29 5.92 6.81
C SER A 115 -18.23 6.93 7.47
N SER A 116 -17.78 7.67 8.50
CA SER A 116 -18.57 8.72 9.13
C SER A 116 -18.34 10.10 8.51
N LEU A 117 -17.43 10.24 7.54
CA LEU A 117 -17.23 11.49 6.82
C LEU A 117 -18.39 11.76 5.87
N ASP A 118 -18.62 13.04 5.58
CA ASP A 118 -19.59 13.45 4.56
C ASP A 118 -19.27 12.79 3.21
N PRO A 119 -20.27 12.20 2.51
CA PRO A 119 -20.04 11.53 1.23
C PRO A 119 -19.36 12.41 0.18
N TYR A 120 -19.70 13.70 0.12
CA TYR A 120 -19.05 14.64 -0.80
C TYR A 120 -17.56 14.79 -0.47
N LEU A 121 -17.21 14.84 0.82
CA LEU A 121 -15.80 14.88 1.24
C LEU A 121 -15.05 13.58 0.90
N GLN A 122 -15.71 12.43 1.01
CA GLN A 122 -15.12 11.15 0.63
C GLN A 122 -14.79 11.13 -0.88
N ASP A 123 -15.71 11.62 -1.71
CA ASP A 123 -15.51 11.73 -3.16
C ASP A 123 -14.36 12.70 -3.51
N GLU A 124 -14.30 13.87 -2.87
CA GLU A 124 -13.21 14.83 -3.07
C GLU A 124 -11.84 14.26 -2.65
N LEU A 125 -11.78 13.46 -1.58
CA LEU A 125 -10.55 12.76 -1.20
C LEU A 125 -10.15 11.69 -2.24
N LYS A 126 -11.11 10.97 -2.83
CA LYS A 126 -10.85 10.04 -3.94
C LYS A 126 -10.33 10.79 -5.17
N GLN A 127 -10.96 11.90 -5.55
CA GLN A 127 -10.51 12.77 -6.65
C GLN A 127 -9.11 13.36 -6.39
N TYR A 128 -8.83 13.74 -5.15
CA TYR A 128 -7.51 14.22 -4.73
C TYR A 128 -6.41 13.19 -4.98
N LEU A 129 -6.66 11.90 -4.71
CA LEU A 129 -5.72 10.82 -4.99
C LEU A 129 -5.60 10.54 -6.50
N LEU A 130 -6.71 10.56 -7.24
CA LEU A 130 -6.72 10.39 -8.70
C LEU A 130 -5.88 11.46 -9.40
N ALA A 131 -6.01 12.72 -9.01
CA ALA A 131 -5.20 13.83 -9.53
C ALA A 131 -3.70 13.67 -9.28
N ARG A 132 -3.30 12.83 -8.32
CA ARG A 132 -1.91 12.47 -8.03
C ARG A 132 -1.45 11.22 -8.78
N GLY A 133 -2.24 10.73 -9.73
CA GLY A 133 -1.91 9.55 -10.53
C GLY A 133 -2.14 8.23 -9.80
N ILE A 134 -2.90 8.24 -8.70
CA ILE A 134 -3.36 7.03 -8.03
C ILE A 134 -4.71 6.67 -8.66
N GLY A 135 -4.65 5.98 -9.79
CA GLY A 135 -5.84 5.57 -10.55
C GLY A 135 -5.73 4.14 -11.06
N GLU A 136 -6.58 3.80 -12.03
CA GLU A 136 -6.72 2.45 -12.58
C GLU A 136 -5.39 1.87 -13.11
N GLY A 137 -4.58 2.69 -13.81
CA GLY A 137 -3.30 2.23 -14.34
C GLY A 137 -2.32 1.78 -13.25
N LEU A 138 -2.24 2.52 -12.13
CA LEU A 138 -1.39 2.16 -11.00
C LEU A 138 -1.91 0.93 -10.28
N THR A 139 -3.22 0.86 -10.05
CA THR A 139 -3.88 -0.23 -9.32
C THR A 139 -3.84 -1.55 -10.09
N ASN A 140 -4.04 -1.51 -11.42
CA ASN A 140 -3.85 -2.65 -12.33
C ASN A 140 -2.41 -3.15 -12.28
N PHE A 141 -1.45 -2.24 -12.44
CA PHE A 141 -0.02 -2.58 -12.34
C PHE A 141 0.31 -3.21 -10.99
N LEU A 142 -0.21 -2.64 -9.91
CA LEU A 142 0.04 -3.07 -8.54
C LEU A 142 -0.46 -4.50 -8.31
N LEU A 143 -1.73 -4.78 -8.65
CA LEU A 143 -2.31 -6.11 -8.52
C LEU A 143 -1.49 -7.14 -9.32
N HIS A 144 -1.24 -6.86 -10.60
CA HIS A 144 -0.48 -7.77 -11.46
C HIS A 144 0.92 -8.04 -10.93
N HIS A 145 1.64 -6.97 -10.52
CA HIS A 145 2.99 -7.07 -9.99
C HIS A 145 3.03 -7.89 -8.71
N LEU A 146 2.10 -7.64 -7.78
CA LEU A 146 2.06 -8.33 -6.51
C LEU A 146 1.77 -9.82 -6.68
N HIS A 147 0.78 -10.18 -7.52
CA HIS A 147 0.47 -11.59 -7.81
C HIS A 147 1.65 -12.32 -8.45
N LYS A 148 2.27 -11.72 -9.48
CA LYS A 148 3.44 -12.30 -10.14
C LYS A 148 4.59 -12.54 -9.17
N ARG A 149 4.82 -11.59 -8.25
CA ARG A 149 5.86 -11.72 -7.23
C ARG A 149 5.53 -12.82 -6.22
N GLU A 150 4.29 -12.91 -5.76
CA GLU A 150 3.85 -13.97 -4.84
C GLU A 150 4.05 -15.35 -5.45
N GLN A 151 3.61 -15.54 -6.69
CA GLN A 151 3.82 -16.79 -7.42
C GLN A 151 5.31 -17.12 -7.56
N GLY A 152 6.14 -16.13 -7.87
CA GLY A 152 7.60 -16.30 -7.92
C GLY A 152 8.21 -16.72 -6.56
N GLN A 153 7.73 -16.16 -5.46
CA GLN A 153 8.16 -16.55 -4.11
C GLN A 153 7.73 -17.97 -3.76
N TYR A 154 6.51 -18.34 -4.11
CA TYR A 154 5.99 -19.70 -3.91
C TYR A 154 6.82 -20.74 -4.68
N LEU A 155 7.11 -20.49 -5.95
CA LEU A 155 7.95 -21.38 -6.76
C LEU A 155 9.38 -21.48 -6.22
N ASN A 156 9.95 -20.36 -5.75
CA ASN A 156 11.27 -20.38 -5.14
C ASN A 156 11.28 -21.16 -3.82
N TRP A 157 10.22 -21.04 -3.02
CA TRP A 157 10.07 -21.83 -1.80
C TRP A 157 9.95 -23.32 -2.11
N LEU A 158 9.15 -23.72 -3.10
CA LEU A 158 9.03 -25.13 -3.51
C LEU A 158 10.37 -25.73 -3.95
N ARG A 159 11.16 -25.01 -4.76
CA ARG A 159 12.51 -25.47 -5.17
C ARG A 159 13.46 -25.65 -3.98
N LYS A 160 13.34 -24.81 -2.94
CA LYS A 160 14.14 -24.96 -1.73
C LYS A 160 13.74 -26.21 -0.94
N VAL A 161 12.43 -26.49 -0.86
CA VAL A 161 11.93 -27.71 -0.21
C VAL A 161 12.43 -28.95 -0.96
N GLU A 162 12.31 -28.95 -2.28
CA GLU A 162 12.83 -30.02 -3.14
C GLU A 162 14.32 -30.27 -2.89
N ALA A 163 15.14 -29.23 -2.90
CA ALA A 163 16.58 -29.34 -2.66
C ALA A 163 16.92 -29.93 -1.28
N VAL A 164 16.13 -29.61 -0.24
CA VAL A 164 16.30 -30.17 1.10
C VAL A 164 15.91 -31.65 1.13
N VAL A 165 14.84 -32.05 0.45
CA VAL A 165 14.40 -33.45 0.41
C VAL A 165 15.44 -34.32 -0.30
N THR A 166 15.95 -33.88 -1.46
CA THR A 166 16.95 -34.64 -2.25
C THR A 166 18.33 -34.71 -1.62
N GLN A 167 18.66 -33.84 -0.64
CA GLN A 167 19.93 -33.89 0.08
C GLN A 167 19.94 -34.89 1.24
N ASN A 168 18.78 -35.43 1.63
CA ASN A 168 18.62 -36.37 2.74
C ASN A 168 18.46 -37.83 2.28
N GLU A 169 18.64 -38.10 0.98
CA GLU A 169 18.80 -39.44 0.37
C GLU A 169 20.26 -39.68 0.00
#